data_AF-A0A8I2YHL4-F1
#
_entry.id   AF-A0A8I2YHL4-F1
#
_cell.length_a   1.000
_cell.length_b   1.000
_cell.length_c   1.000
_cell.angle_alpha   90.00
_cell.angle_beta   90.00
_cell.angle_gamma   90.00
#
_symmetry.space_group_name_H-M   'P 1'
#
loop_
_entity.id
_entity.type
_entity.pdbx_description
1 polymer ?
#
loop_
_entity_poly.entity_id
_entity_poly.type
_entity_poly.pdbx_seq_one_letter_code
_entity_poly.pdbx_strand_id
1 'polypeptide(L)'
;MHGSAFKRKTGIRLVGQCEISHPVNPSSSFEEDGPKMDAFSPIDGMGESIPRRSNVMYKPTDKDRGYEPLPARIYRLYYINAYGHEVHPTPNPESIATLATSEALVYSCGSLWTSVIPCLALRGVASAIARSTHLRAKILLLNGSNDRETDGYTAVDYVKAVVGVLNSDYQKPSYGLGNASTVYPTSAFITHLVWLEGTPVEVNEMTLAALGVKALMVRGNIEGDEDQGPRYDAGVVRHALTQILTR
;
A
#
# COMPACT_ATOMS: atom_id res chain seq x y z
N MET A 1 -11.47 -14.11 -8.86
CA MET A 1 -11.25 -13.12 -7.78
C MET A 1 -9.92 -13.45 -7.14
N HIS A 2 -8.98 -12.49 -7.12
CA HIS A 2 -7.70 -12.64 -6.43
C HIS A 2 -7.79 -11.94 -5.07
N GLY A 3 -7.26 -12.55 -4.03
CA GLY A 3 -7.18 -11.97 -2.68
C GLY A 3 -5.82 -11.32 -2.43
N SER A 4 -5.76 -10.35 -1.52
CA SER A 4 -4.48 -9.82 -1.03
C SER A 4 -4.05 -10.59 0.22
N ALA A 5 -2.76 -10.91 0.31
CA ALA A 5 -2.13 -11.51 1.49
C ALA A 5 -0.92 -10.67 1.91
N PHE A 6 -0.67 -10.64 3.21
CA PHE A 6 0.36 -9.83 3.82
C PHE A 6 1.22 -10.72 4.69
N LYS A 7 2.53 -10.47 4.69
CA LYS A 7 3.47 -11.17 5.56
C LYS A 7 4.11 -10.17 6.52
N ARG A 8 4.12 -10.52 7.79
CA ARG A 8 4.72 -9.73 8.89
C ARG A 8 6.12 -10.21 9.21
N LYS A 9 7.00 -9.33 9.71
CA LYS A 9 8.43 -9.68 9.93
C LYS A 9 8.63 -10.93 10.79
N THR A 10 7.66 -11.28 11.63
CA THR A 10 7.61 -12.51 12.44
C THR A 10 7.29 -13.79 11.65
N GLY A 11 7.05 -13.70 10.34
CA GLY A 11 6.71 -14.83 9.46
C GLY A 11 5.21 -15.07 9.28
N ILE A 12 4.37 -14.49 10.14
CA ILE A 12 2.90 -14.68 10.14
C ILE A 12 2.27 -14.12 8.86
N ARG A 13 1.39 -14.91 8.24
CA ARG A 13 0.60 -14.57 7.06
C ARG A 13 -0.79 -14.09 7.47
N LEU A 14 -1.22 -12.94 6.95
CA LEU A 14 -2.57 -12.41 7.05
C LEU A 14 -3.22 -12.43 5.67
N VAL A 15 -4.50 -12.80 5.58
CA VAL A 15 -5.25 -12.87 4.31
C VAL A 15 -6.45 -11.94 4.40
N GLY A 16 -6.58 -11.05 3.41
CA GLY A 16 -7.59 -9.98 3.40
C GLY A 16 -7.08 -8.65 3.95
N GLN A 17 -7.71 -7.56 3.51
CA GLN A 17 -7.33 -6.19 3.86
C GLN A 17 -8.00 -5.69 5.17
N CYS A 18 -9.14 -6.28 5.56
CA CYS A 18 -9.91 -5.81 6.70
C CYS A 18 -9.16 -5.97 8.02
N GLU A 19 -8.53 -7.13 8.28
CA GLU A 19 -7.83 -7.40 9.56
C GLU A 19 -6.62 -6.49 9.83
N ILE A 20 -6.12 -5.80 8.81
CA ILE A 20 -4.96 -4.94 8.87
C ILE A 20 -5.38 -3.50 9.16
N SER A 21 -6.34 -3.00 8.38
CA SER A 21 -6.83 -1.63 8.50
C SER A 21 -7.78 -1.44 9.70
N HIS A 22 -8.53 -2.47 10.12
CA HIS A 22 -9.54 -2.37 11.18
C HIS A 22 -9.63 -3.68 12.01
N PRO A 23 -9.79 -3.61 13.35
CA PRO A 23 -10.04 -4.80 14.16
C PRO A 23 -11.47 -5.32 13.90
N VAL A 24 -11.57 -6.57 13.44
CA VAL A 24 -12.87 -7.27 13.39
C VAL A 24 -13.06 -7.96 14.73
N ASN A 25 -14.09 -7.61 15.48
CA ASN A 25 -14.50 -8.41 16.64
C ASN A 25 -14.93 -9.80 16.15
N PRO A 26 -14.33 -10.91 16.61
CA PRO A 26 -14.81 -12.26 16.33
C PRO A 26 -16.06 -12.59 17.17
N SER A 27 -17.01 -11.66 17.26
CA SER A 27 -18.27 -11.82 17.98
C SER A 27 -19.45 -11.81 17.00
N SER A 28 -19.48 -12.82 16.13
CA SER A 28 -20.71 -13.47 15.71
C SER A 28 -20.38 -14.96 15.62
N SER A 29 -20.39 -15.57 16.81
CA SER A 29 -20.35 -16.99 17.07
C SER A 29 -21.29 -17.78 16.16
N PHE A 30 -20.77 -18.86 15.61
CA PHE A 30 -21.36 -20.20 15.58
C PHE A 30 -22.88 -20.28 15.79
N GLU A 31 -23.61 -20.57 14.72
CA GLU A 31 -24.69 -21.54 14.79
C GLU A 31 -24.37 -22.67 13.82
N GLU A 32 -24.17 -23.86 14.39
CA GLU A 32 -24.24 -25.13 13.67
C GLU A 32 -25.67 -25.30 13.17
N ASP A 33 -25.94 -24.93 11.92
CA ASP A 33 -27.11 -25.44 11.20
C ASP A 33 -26.61 -26.44 10.16
N GLY A 34 -26.50 -27.70 10.60
CA GLY A 34 -26.11 -28.80 9.74
C GLY A 34 -27.24 -29.15 8.77
N PRO A 35 -27.01 -29.12 7.44
CA PRO A 35 -27.95 -29.77 6.54
C PRO A 35 -27.68 -31.28 6.56
N LYS A 36 -28.77 -32.02 6.75
CA LYS A 36 -28.87 -33.47 6.70
C LYS A 36 -28.11 -34.05 5.49
N MET A 37 -27.51 -35.21 5.74
CA MET A 37 -26.98 -36.10 4.72
C MET A 37 -28.01 -36.35 3.62
N ASP A 38 -27.66 -36.02 2.38
CA ASP A 38 -28.07 -36.79 1.22
C ASP A 38 -26.83 -37.49 0.67
N ALA A 39 -26.79 -38.79 0.92
CA ALA A 39 -25.82 -39.71 0.37
C ALA A 39 -26.05 -39.81 -1.14
N PHE A 40 -25.04 -39.54 -1.96
CA PHE A 40 -24.62 -40.31 -3.14
C PHE A 40 -23.56 -39.55 -3.95
N SER A 41 -22.27 -39.81 -3.67
CA SER A 41 -21.18 -39.95 -4.66
C SER A 41 -19.87 -40.35 -3.97
N PRO A 42 -19.18 -41.43 -4.37
CA PRO A 42 -17.96 -41.88 -3.73
C PRO A 42 -16.71 -41.16 -4.27
N ILE A 43 -15.93 -40.63 -3.32
CA ILE A 43 -14.46 -40.49 -3.23
C ILE A 43 -13.65 -40.24 -4.54
N ASP A 44 -12.95 -39.10 -4.60
CA ASP A 44 -11.49 -39.08 -4.51
C ASP A 44 -10.94 -37.65 -4.37
N GLY A 45 -9.90 -37.52 -3.54
CA GLY A 45 -9.49 -36.27 -2.89
C GLY A 45 -9.04 -35.13 -3.81
N MET A 46 -9.24 -33.89 -3.34
CA MET A 46 -8.50 -32.69 -3.74
C MET A 46 -8.92 -31.50 -2.84
N GLY A 47 -7.98 -31.02 -2.03
CA GLY A 47 -7.87 -29.62 -1.57
C GLY A 47 -8.89 -29.10 -0.55
N GLU A 48 -8.45 -28.86 0.68
CA GLU A 48 -9.13 -27.96 1.63
C GLU A 48 -9.36 -26.59 0.97
N SER A 49 -10.63 -26.25 0.73
CA SER A 49 -11.00 -24.92 0.23
C SER A 49 -10.95 -23.92 1.40
N ILE A 50 -10.18 -22.85 1.24
CA ILE A 50 -10.08 -21.78 2.24
C ILE A 50 -11.47 -21.14 2.40
N PRO A 51 -12.02 -21.03 3.62
CA PRO A 51 -13.34 -20.45 3.84
C PRO A 51 -13.35 -18.98 3.38
N ARG A 52 -14.31 -18.62 2.52
CA ARG A 52 -14.52 -17.26 2.04
C ARG A 52 -14.93 -16.36 3.22
N ARG A 53 -14.00 -15.55 3.73
CA ARG A 53 -14.31 -14.49 4.69
C ARG A 53 -15.04 -13.35 3.95
N SER A 54 -16.23 -12.99 4.42
CA SER A 54 -17.07 -11.96 3.86
C SER A 54 -16.42 -10.58 3.98
N ASN A 55 -16.56 -9.75 2.94
CA ASN A 55 -16.15 -8.35 2.97
C ASN A 55 -17.08 -7.60 3.94
N VAL A 56 -16.60 -7.28 5.14
CA VAL A 56 -17.37 -6.51 6.13
C VAL A 56 -17.33 -5.02 5.77
N MET A 57 -18.51 -4.38 5.78
CA MET A 57 -18.74 -2.99 5.35
C MET A 57 -18.12 -1.97 6.31
N TYR A 58 -17.38 -1.02 5.75
CA TYR A 58 -16.72 0.10 6.44
C TYR A 58 -17.72 0.99 7.17
N LYS A 59 -17.47 1.30 8.44
CA LYS A 59 -18.13 2.37 9.19
C LYS A 59 -17.08 3.40 9.64
N PRO A 60 -17.20 4.68 9.24
CA PRO A 60 -16.23 5.73 9.61
C PRO A 60 -16.05 5.95 11.13
N THR A 61 -16.99 5.48 11.96
CA THR A 61 -17.02 5.68 13.42
C THR A 61 -16.02 4.85 14.22
N ASP A 62 -15.31 3.90 13.60
CA ASP A 62 -14.33 3.05 14.30
C ASP A 62 -12.91 3.64 14.35
N LYS A 63 -12.68 4.82 13.76
CA LYS A 63 -11.39 5.53 13.85
C LYS A 63 -11.16 6.25 15.17
N ASP A 64 -12.22 6.53 15.94
CA ASP A 64 -12.18 7.32 17.18
C ASP A 64 -11.86 6.49 18.43
N ARG A 65 -11.80 5.16 18.30
CA ARG A 65 -11.26 4.29 19.35
C ARG A 65 -9.81 4.02 19.00
N GLY A 66 -8.88 4.58 19.77
CA GLY A 66 -7.44 4.42 19.59
C GLY A 66 -7.08 3.02 19.07
N TYR A 67 -6.30 2.96 18.01
CA TYR A 67 -5.99 1.71 17.34
C TYR A 67 -4.91 0.94 18.10
N GLU A 68 -5.05 -0.39 18.21
CA GLU A 68 -3.94 -1.24 18.66
C GLU A 68 -2.95 -1.45 17.51
N PRO A 69 -1.67 -1.08 17.66
CA PRO A 69 -0.65 -1.33 16.64
C PRO A 69 -0.59 -2.78 16.21
N LEU A 70 -0.23 -3.04 14.94
CA LEU A 70 0.05 -4.41 14.53
C LEU A 70 1.23 -4.96 15.37
N PRO A 71 1.18 -6.23 15.82
CA PRO A 71 2.21 -6.76 16.71
C PRO A 71 3.59 -6.91 16.03
N ALA A 72 3.68 -6.64 14.71
CA ALA A 72 4.92 -6.52 13.97
C ALA A 72 4.64 -5.84 12.62
N ARG A 73 5.61 -5.07 12.15
CA ARG A 73 5.54 -4.38 10.84
C ARG A 73 5.30 -5.36 9.70
N ILE A 74 4.46 -4.93 8.77
CA ILE A 74 4.30 -5.58 7.47
C ILE A 74 5.62 -5.44 6.71
N TYR A 75 6.05 -6.51 6.06
CA TYR A 75 7.25 -6.46 5.20
C TYR A 75 6.96 -6.82 3.75
N ARG A 76 5.82 -7.45 3.47
CA ARG A 76 5.51 -7.98 2.14
C ARG A 76 4.00 -8.04 1.92
N LEU A 77 3.55 -7.55 0.77
CA LEU A 77 2.18 -7.72 0.26
C LEU A 77 2.24 -8.52 -1.03
N TYR A 78 1.47 -9.60 -1.15
CA TYR A 78 1.38 -10.40 -2.36
C TYR A 78 -0.06 -10.82 -2.64
N TYR A 79 -0.38 -11.08 -3.91
CA TYR A 79 -1.71 -11.52 -4.30
C TYR A 79 -1.77 -13.04 -4.35
N ILE A 80 -2.94 -13.60 -4.07
CA ILE A 80 -3.18 -15.04 -4.12
C ILE A 80 -4.43 -15.37 -4.94
N ASN A 81 -4.39 -16.50 -5.64
CA ASN A 81 -5.58 -17.06 -6.30
C ASN A 81 -6.46 -17.82 -5.28
N ALA A 82 -7.57 -18.39 -5.77
CA ALA A 82 -8.51 -19.16 -4.95
C ALA A 82 -7.88 -20.40 -4.27
N TYR A 83 -6.76 -20.89 -4.81
CA TYR A 83 -6.01 -22.03 -4.27
C TYR A 83 -4.90 -21.60 -3.30
N GLY A 84 -4.79 -20.31 -2.99
CA GLY A 84 -3.78 -19.78 -2.07
C GLY A 84 -2.38 -19.63 -2.65
N HIS A 85 -2.19 -19.94 -3.94
CA HIS A 85 -0.93 -19.74 -4.67
C HIS A 85 -0.73 -18.27 -4.97
N GLU A 86 0.53 -17.81 -4.84
CA GLU A 86 0.91 -16.46 -5.19
C GLU A 86 0.70 -16.19 -6.68
N VAL A 87 0.13 -15.03 -6.98
CA VAL A 87 -0.08 -14.54 -8.34
C VAL A 87 0.41 -13.10 -8.46
N HIS A 88 0.64 -12.67 -9.70
CA HIS A 88 1.04 -11.31 -10.03
C HIS A 88 0.00 -10.71 -11.00
N PRO A 89 -1.06 -10.08 -10.47
CA PRO A 89 -2.09 -9.49 -11.30
C PRO A 89 -1.52 -8.39 -12.20
N THR A 90 -2.02 -8.31 -13.42
CA THR A 90 -1.73 -7.22 -14.34
C THR A 90 -2.64 -6.02 -14.00
N PRO A 91 -2.12 -4.79 -13.94
CA PRO A 91 -2.93 -3.59 -13.74
C PRO A 91 -3.82 -3.31 -14.96
N ASN A 92 -4.74 -2.35 -14.83
CA ASN A 92 -5.43 -1.80 -15.99
C ASN A 92 -4.40 -1.26 -17.00
N PRO A 93 -4.38 -1.72 -18.27
CA PRO A 93 -3.46 -1.22 -19.29
C PRO A 93 -3.47 0.31 -19.45
N GLU A 94 -4.63 0.95 -19.28
CA GLU A 94 -4.77 2.40 -19.35
C GLU A 94 -3.96 3.13 -18.26
N SER A 95 -3.85 2.54 -17.07
CA SER A 95 -3.02 3.09 -15.99
C SER A 95 -1.54 3.07 -16.35
N ILE A 96 -1.07 2.00 -17.01
CA ILE A 96 0.31 1.91 -17.52
C ILE A 96 0.55 2.90 -18.66
N ALA A 97 -0.40 3.02 -19.59
CA ALA A 97 -0.31 4.00 -20.67
C ALA A 97 -0.24 5.44 -20.13
N THR A 98 -1.03 5.76 -19.10
CA THR A 98 -1.03 7.07 -18.46
C THR A 98 0.30 7.40 -17.79
N LEU A 99 0.97 6.42 -17.17
CA LEU A 99 2.32 6.61 -16.60
C LEU A 99 3.36 6.96 -17.67
N ALA A 100 3.16 6.54 -18.91
CA ALA A 100 4.06 6.83 -20.02
C ALA A 100 3.89 8.26 -20.57
N THR A 101 2.76 8.94 -20.32
CA THR A 101 2.47 10.27 -20.86
C THR A 101 2.34 11.37 -19.82
N SER A 102 2.19 11.01 -18.54
CA SER A 102 2.03 11.97 -17.45
C SER A 102 3.35 12.63 -17.06
N GLU A 103 3.28 13.92 -16.67
CA GLU A 103 4.43 14.65 -16.14
C GLU A 103 4.69 14.38 -14.66
N ALA A 104 3.64 14.02 -13.92
CA ALA A 104 3.70 13.79 -12.48
C ALA A 104 2.97 12.51 -12.08
N LEU A 105 3.55 11.78 -11.13
CA LEU A 105 2.91 10.68 -10.41
C LEU A 105 2.78 11.08 -8.94
N VAL A 106 1.57 11.01 -8.40
CA VAL A 106 1.30 11.31 -6.99
C VAL A 106 0.89 10.02 -6.28
N TYR A 107 1.67 9.61 -5.29
CA TYR A 107 1.26 8.64 -4.29
C TYR A 107 0.48 9.39 -3.22
N SER A 108 -0.85 9.29 -3.27
CA SER A 108 -1.76 10.01 -2.38
C SER A 108 -1.55 9.65 -0.91
N CYS A 109 -1.98 10.53 -0.01
CA CYS A 109 -2.14 10.20 1.40
C CYS A 109 -3.30 9.19 1.58
N GLY A 110 -3.15 8.27 2.54
CA GLY A 110 -4.04 7.14 2.79
C GLY A 110 -3.28 5.98 3.43
N SER A 111 -3.97 4.91 3.83
CA SER A 111 -3.30 3.75 4.45
C SER A 111 -2.28 3.14 3.50
N LEU A 112 -1.03 3.05 3.96
CA LEU A 112 0.10 2.72 3.11
C LEU A 112 -0.04 1.30 2.54
N TRP A 113 -0.28 0.31 3.38
CA TRP A 113 -0.26 -1.10 2.99
C TRP A 113 -1.58 -1.58 2.39
N THR A 114 -2.71 -0.97 2.76
CA THR A 114 -4.03 -1.37 2.26
C THR A 114 -4.60 -0.52 1.12
N SER A 115 -4.02 0.66 0.84
CA SER A 115 -4.48 1.53 -0.26
C SER A 115 -3.40 1.81 -1.31
N VAL A 116 -2.23 2.32 -0.91
CA VAL A 116 -1.19 2.74 -1.86
C VAL A 116 -0.41 1.54 -2.41
N ILE A 117 0.18 0.72 -1.52
CA ILE A 117 1.02 -0.42 -1.90
C ILE A 117 0.30 -1.46 -2.79
N PRO A 118 -0.99 -1.79 -2.62
CA PRO A 118 -1.70 -2.70 -3.53
C PRO A 118 -1.65 -2.24 -4.99
N CYS A 119 -1.76 -0.93 -5.26
CA CYS A 119 -1.65 -0.40 -6.62
C CYS A 119 -0.23 -0.53 -7.21
N LEU A 120 0.78 -0.63 -6.36
CA LEU A 120 2.19 -0.71 -6.73
C LEU A 120 2.70 -2.15 -6.86
N ALA A 121 2.11 -3.08 -6.10
CA ALA A 121 2.43 -4.51 -6.11
C ALA A 121 1.83 -5.27 -7.31
N LEU A 122 1.59 -4.58 -8.43
CA LEU A 122 1.06 -5.14 -9.67
C LEU A 122 2.16 -5.29 -10.73
N ARG A 123 2.00 -6.28 -11.60
CA ARG A 123 3.00 -6.60 -12.63
C ARG A 123 3.25 -5.40 -13.54
N GLY A 124 4.51 -5.08 -13.78
CA GLY A 124 4.93 -4.04 -14.73
C GLY A 124 4.82 -2.60 -14.21
N VAL A 125 4.16 -2.35 -13.07
CA VAL A 125 4.03 -0.99 -12.52
C VAL A 125 5.38 -0.37 -12.17
N ALA A 126 6.26 -1.09 -11.48
CA ALA A 126 7.59 -0.55 -11.13
C ALA A 126 8.40 -0.20 -12.38
N SER A 127 8.43 -1.10 -13.37
CA SER A 127 9.13 -0.83 -14.64
C SER A 127 8.54 0.39 -15.36
N ALA A 128 7.21 0.54 -15.39
CA ALA A 128 6.56 1.68 -16.01
C ALA A 128 6.91 3.01 -15.32
N ILE A 129 6.93 3.03 -13.99
CA ILE A 129 7.28 4.24 -13.21
C ILE A 129 8.77 4.58 -13.37
N ALA A 130 9.65 3.58 -13.20
CA ALA A 130 11.10 3.78 -13.19
C ALA A 130 11.63 4.23 -14.55
N ARG A 131 11.08 3.67 -15.64
CA ARG A 131 11.54 3.92 -17.02
C ARG A 131 10.78 5.03 -17.74
N SER A 132 9.73 5.59 -17.15
CA SER A 132 9.02 6.71 -17.78
C SER A 132 9.93 7.93 -17.87
N THR A 133 10.15 8.40 -19.09
CA THR A 133 10.90 9.63 -19.40
C THR A 133 10.04 10.89 -19.30
N HIS A 134 8.71 10.73 -19.27
CA HIS A 134 7.76 11.84 -19.16
C HIS A 134 7.52 12.25 -17.71
N LEU A 135 7.61 11.30 -16.76
CA LEU A 135 7.48 11.58 -15.33
C LEU A 135 8.65 12.42 -14.81
N ARG A 136 8.48 13.74 -14.83
CA ARG A 136 9.40 14.74 -14.26
C ARG A 136 9.38 14.70 -12.73
N ALA A 137 8.23 14.38 -12.14
CA ALA A 137 8.08 14.30 -10.69
C ALA A 137 7.30 13.04 -10.25
N LYS A 138 7.78 12.39 -9.21
CA LYS A 138 7.16 11.26 -8.53
C LYS A 138 7.09 11.60 -7.05
N ILE A 139 5.90 11.86 -6.56
CA ILE A 139 5.64 12.66 -5.36
C ILE A 139 4.89 11.80 -4.35
N LEU A 140 5.50 11.55 -3.20
CA LEU A 140 4.85 10.87 -2.09
C LEU A 140 4.25 11.92 -1.13
N LEU A 141 2.93 11.91 -0.97
CA LEU A 141 2.27 12.67 0.08
C LEU A 141 2.33 11.85 1.37
N LEU A 142 3.15 12.30 2.33
CA LEU A 142 3.26 11.64 3.63
C LEU A 142 1.95 11.81 4.40
N ASN A 143 1.47 10.75 5.05
CA ASN A 143 0.28 10.81 5.89
C ASN A 143 0.44 11.84 7.01
N GLY A 144 -0.67 12.50 7.38
CA GLY A 144 -0.69 13.47 8.47
C GLY A 144 -0.32 12.86 9.82
N SER A 145 -0.61 11.57 10.04
CA SER A 145 -0.20 10.78 11.20
C SER A 145 -0.04 9.30 10.82
N ASN A 146 0.68 8.53 11.65
CA ASN A 146 0.76 7.08 11.50
C ASN A 146 -0.56 6.42 11.91
N ASP A 147 -0.92 5.38 11.16
CA ASP A 147 -2.03 4.48 11.48
C ASP A 147 -1.51 3.13 12.01
N ARG A 148 -2.44 2.20 12.27
CA ARG A 148 -2.13 0.85 12.74
C ARG A 148 -1.10 0.09 11.87
N GLU A 149 -1.07 0.35 10.57
CA GLU A 149 -0.18 -0.33 9.61
C GLU A 149 1.24 0.25 9.64
N THR A 150 1.34 1.51 10.06
CA THR A 150 2.52 2.36 9.97
C THR A 150 2.99 2.84 11.33
N ASP A 151 2.57 2.18 12.42
CA ASP A 151 3.01 2.53 13.77
C ASP A 151 4.55 2.58 13.89
N GLY A 152 5.03 3.67 14.47
CA GLY A 152 6.44 4.02 14.58
C GLY A 152 7.17 4.24 13.25
N TYR A 153 6.49 4.38 12.10
CA TYR A 153 7.16 4.71 10.84
C TYR A 153 7.69 6.14 10.89
N THR A 154 8.91 6.31 10.40
CA THR A 154 9.45 7.61 9.97
C THR A 154 9.10 7.85 8.50
N ALA A 155 9.22 9.09 8.01
CA ALA A 155 9.07 9.39 6.58
C ALA A 155 10.02 8.56 5.69
N VAL A 156 11.22 8.23 6.21
CA VAL A 156 12.19 7.37 5.54
C VAL A 156 11.67 5.93 5.44
N ASP A 157 10.96 5.43 6.45
CA ASP A 157 10.34 4.09 6.42
C ASP A 157 9.24 4.01 5.37
N TYR A 158 8.43 5.05 5.19
CA TYR A 158 7.44 5.13 4.10
C TYR A 158 8.12 4.99 2.73
N VAL A 159 9.17 5.78 2.49
CA VAL A 159 9.94 5.73 1.24
C VAL A 159 10.53 4.33 1.03
N LYS A 160 11.16 3.75 2.05
CA LYS A 160 11.74 2.40 1.97
C LYS A 160 10.70 1.32 1.72
N ALA A 161 9.50 1.43 2.30
CA ALA A 161 8.42 0.47 2.08
C ALA A 161 7.94 0.50 0.62
N VAL A 162 7.68 1.69 0.07
CA VAL A 162 7.27 1.86 -1.33
C VAL A 162 8.35 1.34 -2.28
N VAL A 163 9.61 1.77 -2.10
CA VAL A 163 10.74 1.35 -2.94
C VAL A 163 10.98 -0.16 -2.81
N GLY A 164 10.88 -0.70 -1.60
CA GLY A 164 11.05 -2.13 -1.35
C GLY A 164 10.02 -2.97 -2.10
N VAL A 165 8.75 -2.56 -2.09
CA VAL A 165 7.70 -3.23 -2.88
C VAL A 165 7.99 -3.12 -4.37
N LEU A 166 8.30 -1.93 -4.88
CA LEU A 166 8.54 -1.72 -6.31
C LEU A 166 9.80 -2.44 -6.83
N ASN A 167 10.83 -2.61 -6.00
CA ASN A 167 12.05 -3.36 -6.34
C ASN A 167 11.99 -4.86 -6.04
N SER A 168 10.93 -5.35 -5.39
CA SER A 168 10.85 -6.76 -5.04
C SER A 168 10.45 -7.64 -6.24
N ASP A 169 10.67 -8.95 -6.09
CA ASP A 169 10.62 -9.94 -7.16
C ASP A 169 9.26 -10.11 -7.88
N TYR A 170 8.22 -9.34 -7.50
CA TYR A 170 6.92 -9.32 -8.17
C TYR A 170 6.97 -9.01 -9.67
N GLN A 171 8.08 -8.43 -10.13
CA GLN A 171 8.24 -7.92 -11.49
C GLN A 171 8.99 -8.91 -12.42
N LYS A 172 9.52 -10.05 -11.93
CA LYS A 172 10.27 -11.00 -12.76
C LYS A 172 9.35 -11.66 -13.80
N PRO A 173 9.58 -11.50 -15.12
CA PRO A 173 8.91 -12.31 -16.12
C PRO A 173 9.33 -13.77 -15.95
N SER A 174 8.38 -14.70 -15.88
CA SER A 174 8.69 -16.15 -15.77
C SER A 174 9.42 -16.71 -17.00
N TYR A 175 9.42 -16.00 -18.13
CA TYR A 175 10.05 -16.42 -19.37
C TYR A 175 10.72 -15.22 -20.06
N GLY A 176 12.03 -15.09 -19.90
CA GLY A 176 12.87 -14.11 -20.59
C GLY A 176 14.34 -14.43 -20.32
N LEU A 177 15.18 -14.38 -21.37
CA LEU A 177 16.61 -14.73 -21.33
C LEU A 177 17.48 -13.65 -20.63
N GLY A 178 16.97 -13.03 -19.57
CA GLY A 178 17.61 -11.91 -18.88
C GLY A 178 17.35 -11.97 -17.39
N ASN A 179 18.17 -12.74 -16.67
CA ASN A 179 18.22 -12.77 -15.19
C ASN A 179 18.83 -11.48 -14.60
N ALA A 180 18.64 -10.32 -15.24
CA ALA A 180 19.06 -9.05 -14.67
C ALA A 180 18.02 -8.62 -13.65
N SER A 181 18.29 -8.88 -12.36
CA SER A 181 17.58 -8.21 -11.27
C SER A 181 17.95 -6.73 -11.30
N THR A 182 17.14 -5.92 -11.99
CA THR A 182 17.32 -4.47 -12.01
C THR A 182 16.73 -3.89 -10.74
N VAL A 183 17.58 -3.69 -9.73
CA VAL A 183 17.25 -2.88 -8.56
C VAL A 183 17.38 -1.41 -8.97
N TYR A 184 16.27 -0.68 -8.95
CA TYR A 184 16.26 0.74 -9.24
C TYR A 184 16.58 1.56 -7.99
N PRO A 185 17.28 2.71 -8.12
CA PRO A 185 17.48 3.62 -7.00
C PRO A 185 16.16 4.21 -6.53
N THR A 186 16.11 4.70 -5.28
CA THR A 186 14.91 5.34 -4.70
C THR A 186 14.36 6.46 -5.60
N SER A 187 15.22 7.29 -6.18
CA SER A 187 14.85 8.38 -7.07
C SER A 187 14.13 7.94 -8.36
N ALA A 188 14.26 6.68 -8.76
CA ALA A 188 13.50 6.14 -9.88
C ALA A 188 12.01 6.00 -9.55
N PHE A 189 11.64 5.90 -8.27
CA PHE A 189 10.25 5.75 -7.83
C PHE A 189 9.74 6.97 -7.09
N ILE A 190 10.56 7.62 -6.27
CA ILE A 190 10.16 8.77 -5.46
C ILE A 190 11.24 9.84 -5.62
N THR A 191 10.85 10.98 -6.15
CA THR A 191 11.73 12.15 -6.33
C THR A 191 11.46 13.22 -5.27
N HIS A 192 10.23 13.30 -4.78
CA HIS A 192 9.78 14.30 -3.82
C HIS A 192 8.93 13.63 -2.74
N LEU A 193 9.09 14.10 -1.51
CA LEU A 193 8.20 13.79 -0.40
C LEU A 193 7.60 15.09 0.12
N VAL A 194 6.29 15.17 0.14
CA VAL A 194 5.55 16.31 0.71
C VAL A 194 5.03 15.89 2.07
N TRP A 195 5.17 16.75 3.07
CA TRP A 195 4.70 16.49 4.43
C TRP A 195 4.06 17.74 5.05
N LEU A 196 3.17 17.52 6.01
CA LEU A 196 2.40 18.59 6.65
C LEU A 196 3.10 19.12 7.90
N GLU A 197 3.23 20.44 8.00
CA GLU A 197 3.68 21.11 9.22
C GLU A 197 2.89 20.61 10.44
N GLY A 198 3.59 20.28 11.52
CA GLY A 198 2.97 19.77 12.75
C GLY A 198 2.61 18.28 12.73
N THR A 199 2.97 17.52 11.69
CA THR A 199 2.81 16.05 11.73
C THR A 199 3.62 15.41 12.86
N PRO A 200 3.08 14.41 13.59
CA PRO A 200 3.84 13.60 14.53
C PRO A 200 4.79 12.60 13.86
N VAL A 201 4.74 12.44 12.53
CA VAL A 201 5.64 11.53 11.80
C VAL A 201 7.02 12.16 11.69
N GLU A 202 8.06 11.45 12.14
CA GLU A 202 9.43 11.97 12.08
C GLU A 202 9.90 12.13 10.63
N VAL A 203 10.35 13.33 10.27
CA VAL A 203 10.89 13.68 8.96
C VAL A 203 12.36 14.07 9.09
N ASN A 204 13.26 13.20 8.62
CA ASN A 204 14.70 13.49 8.54
C ASN A 204 15.06 13.88 7.10
N GLU A 205 15.07 15.19 6.82
CA GLU A 205 15.32 15.71 5.48
C GLU A 205 16.71 15.36 4.93
N MET A 206 17.75 15.29 5.79
CA MET A 206 19.10 14.91 5.36
C MET A 206 19.13 13.46 4.85
N THR A 207 18.44 12.56 5.56
CA THR A 207 18.35 11.14 5.16
C THR A 207 17.54 10.98 3.88
N LEU A 208 16.45 11.73 3.72
CA LEU A 208 15.68 11.76 2.48
C LEU A 208 16.52 12.26 1.30
N ALA A 209 17.26 13.36 1.49
CA ALA A 209 18.16 13.91 0.48
C ALA A 209 19.26 12.91 0.08
N ALA A 210 19.83 12.17 1.05
CA ALA A 210 20.79 11.11 0.78
C ALA A 210 20.21 9.95 -0.06
N LEU A 211 18.90 9.72 0.00
CA LEU A 211 18.18 8.77 -0.87
C LEU A 211 17.80 9.38 -2.24
N GLY A 212 18.17 10.64 -2.51
CA GLY A 212 17.79 11.35 -3.72
C GLY A 212 16.34 11.87 -3.71
N VAL A 213 15.72 12.00 -2.53
CA VAL A 213 14.36 12.49 -2.35
C VAL A 213 14.38 13.91 -1.79
N LYS A 214 13.77 14.85 -2.51
CA LYS A 214 13.59 16.22 -2.03
C LYS A 214 12.40 16.30 -1.09
N ALA A 215 12.59 16.80 0.13
CA ALA A 215 11.51 17.03 1.07
C ALA A 215 10.89 18.42 0.85
N LEU A 216 9.56 18.52 0.94
CA LEU A 216 8.81 19.76 0.89
C LEU A 216 7.79 19.79 2.03
N MET A 217 8.00 20.69 2.99
CA MET A 217 7.02 20.96 4.04
C MET A 217 5.92 21.89 3.49
N VAL A 218 4.67 21.57 3.80
CA VAL A 218 3.52 22.41 3.47
C VAL A 218 2.63 22.61 4.70
N ARG A 219 1.95 23.75 4.75
CA ARG A 219 0.96 24.00 5.78
C ARG A 219 -0.36 23.38 5.37
N GLY A 220 -0.87 22.46 6.18
CA GLY A 220 -2.19 21.87 5.99
C GLY A 220 -3.31 22.78 6.45
N ASN A 221 -4.55 22.36 6.18
CA ASN A 221 -5.69 22.97 6.86
C ASN A 221 -5.73 22.46 8.31
N ILE A 222 -5.91 23.39 9.25
CA ILE A 222 -6.08 23.13 10.68
C ILE A 222 -7.58 23.29 11.06
N GLU A 223 -8.45 23.67 10.12
CA GLU A 223 -9.90 23.78 10.35
C GLU A 223 -10.53 22.37 10.47
N GLY A 224 -10.42 21.81 11.68
CA GLY A 224 -10.96 20.53 12.11
C GLY A 224 -10.67 20.31 13.60
N ASP A 225 -11.36 19.34 14.20
CA ASP A 225 -11.17 18.91 15.59
C ASP A 225 -9.66 18.80 15.92
N GLU A 226 -9.18 19.47 16.97
CA GLU A 226 -7.75 19.55 17.31
C GLU A 226 -7.10 18.15 17.43
N ASP A 227 -7.90 17.13 17.74
CA ASP A 227 -7.52 15.72 17.84
C ASP A 227 -7.19 15.04 16.49
N GLN A 228 -7.61 15.60 15.35
CA GLN A 228 -7.50 14.92 14.04
C GLN A 228 -6.21 15.22 13.25
N GLY A 229 -5.34 16.11 13.78
CA GLY A 229 -4.05 16.46 13.20
C GLY A 229 -4.14 17.22 11.87
N PRO A 230 -2.99 17.66 11.31
CA PRO A 230 -2.96 18.44 10.07
C PRO A 230 -3.43 17.59 8.87
N ARG A 231 -4.18 18.21 7.96
CA ARG A 231 -4.71 17.55 6.75
C ARG A 231 -4.37 18.28 5.46
N TYR A 232 -4.22 17.50 4.39
CA TYR A 232 -4.18 18.06 3.04
C TYR A 232 -5.57 18.50 2.61
N ASP A 233 -5.65 19.68 2.01
CA ASP A 233 -6.77 20.08 1.17
C ASP A 233 -6.31 20.20 -0.30
N ALA A 234 -7.27 20.33 -1.21
CA ALA A 234 -7.00 20.42 -2.64
C ALA A 234 -6.16 21.66 -3.02
N GLY A 235 -6.28 22.76 -2.28
CA GLY A 235 -5.50 23.98 -2.48
C GLY A 235 -4.04 23.78 -2.10
N VAL A 236 -3.78 23.20 -0.93
CA VAL A 236 -2.44 22.88 -0.42
C VAL A 236 -1.72 21.92 -1.37
N VAL A 237 -2.39 20.83 -1.78
CA VAL A 237 -1.80 19.86 -2.72
C VAL A 237 -1.51 20.53 -4.06
N ARG A 238 -2.45 21.28 -4.63
CA ARG A 238 -2.23 21.99 -5.91
C ARG A 238 -1.06 22.96 -5.83
N HIS A 239 -0.92 23.68 -4.72
CA HIS A 239 0.20 24.60 -4.50
C HIS A 239 1.54 23.84 -4.47
N ALA A 240 1.60 22.75 -3.70
CA ALA A 240 2.79 21.90 -3.61
C ALA A 240 3.20 21.33 -4.98
N LEU A 241 2.25 20.78 -5.74
CA LEU A 241 2.49 20.24 -7.08
C LEU A 241 3.01 21.32 -8.04
N THR A 242 2.42 22.51 -7.99
CA THR A 242 2.86 23.66 -8.81
C THR A 242 4.30 24.04 -8.49
N GLN A 243 4.65 24.15 -7.21
CA GLN A 243 6.02 24.44 -6.78
C GLN A 243 7.03 23.38 -7.25
N ILE A 244 6.64 22.11 -7.25
CA ILE A 244 7.49 21.00 -7.68
C ILE A 244 7.70 21.00 -9.20
N LEU A 245 6.65 21.25 -9.98
CA LEU A 245 6.69 21.14 -11.44
C LEU A 245 7.26 22.37 -12.16
N THR A 246 7.32 23.52 -11.48
CA THR A 246 7.88 24.78 -12.02
C THR A 246 9.39 24.93 -11.80
N ARG A 247 10.00 24.05 -11.01
CA ARG A 247 11.45 23.98 -10.78
C ARG A 247 12.11 22.98 -11.72
#